data_AF-A0A2V9QMD9-F1
#
_entry.id   AF-A0A2V9QMD9-F1
#
_cell.length_a   1.000
_cell.length_b   1.000
_cell.length_c   1.000
_cell.angle_alpha   90.00
_cell.angle_beta   90.00
_cell.angle_gamma   90.00
#
_symmetry.space_group_name_H-M   'P 1'
#
loop_
_entity.id
_entity.type
_entity.pdbx_description
1 polymer ?
#
loop_
_entity_poly.entity_id
_entity_poly.type
_entity_poly.pdbx_seq_one_letter_code
_entity_poly.pdbx_strand_id
1 'polypeptide(L)'
;SLNLGLRWDYEPAPAERYNRMVRTFAFDQPHPLSQQIQGLSLKGGLVYANDGNKRFFPADRNNFQPRIGAAFKLNDRSVVRGGYALYFLGADERGETYGYGRSTPLVA
;
A
#
# COMPACT_ATOMS: atom_id res chain seq x y z
N SER A 1 0.26 22.64 -32.38
CA SER A 1 0.99 21.39 -32.08
C SER A 1 0.27 20.63 -30.99
N LEU A 2 0.49 19.33 -30.92
CA LEU A 2 -0.05 18.42 -29.91
C LEU A 2 1.11 17.75 -29.18
N ASN A 3 1.01 17.66 -27.85
CA ASN A 3 1.95 16.97 -26.98
C ASN A 3 1.19 15.91 -26.18
N LEU A 4 1.66 14.68 -26.25
CA LEU A 4 1.09 13.54 -25.52
C LEU A 4 2.18 12.92 -24.64
N GLY A 5 1.80 12.55 -23.43
CA GLY A 5 2.69 11.88 -22.49
C GLY A 5 1.95 10.85 -21.66
N LEU A 6 2.65 9.77 -21.32
CA LEU A 6 2.17 8.75 -20.41
C LEU A 6 3.31 8.43 -19.44
N ARG A 7 2.99 8.34 -18.15
CA ARG A 7 3.87 7.81 -17.13
C ARG A 7 3.14 6.69 -16.39
N TRP A 8 3.84 5.62 -16.08
CA TRP A 8 3.35 4.56 -15.22
C TRP A 8 4.32 4.41 -14.06
N ASP A 9 3.81 4.56 -12.85
CA ASP A 9 4.60 4.42 -11.63
C ASP A 9 4.25 3.11 -10.95
N TYR A 10 5.28 2.29 -10.68
CA TYR A 10 5.14 1.08 -9.90
C TYR A 10 5.78 1.28 -8.52
N GLU A 11 4.94 1.31 -7.49
CA GLU A 11 5.39 1.43 -6.12
C GLU A 11 5.13 0.12 -5.37
N PRO A 12 6.18 -0.68 -5.10
CA PRO A 12 6.02 -1.86 -4.30
C PRO A 12 5.84 -1.48 -2.83
N ALA A 13 4.83 -2.07 -2.17
CA ALA A 13 4.72 -2.01 -0.73
C ALA A 13 6.01 -2.49 -0.04
N PRO A 14 6.40 -1.89 1.10
CA PRO A 14 7.61 -2.27 1.80
C PRO A 14 7.54 -3.73 2.27
N ALA A 15 8.71 -4.35 2.29
CA ALA A 15 8.94 -5.67 2.86
C ALA A 15 10.13 -5.60 3.83
N GLU A 16 10.02 -6.29 4.95
CA GLU A 16 11.09 -6.40 5.93
C GLU A 16 11.98 -7.60 5.57
N ARG A 17 13.32 -7.43 5.64
CA ARG A 17 14.30 -8.41 5.16
C ARG A 17 14.15 -9.78 5.84
N TYR A 18 13.77 -9.79 7.11
CA TYR A 18 13.63 -10.99 7.94
C TYR A 18 12.17 -11.41 8.16
N ASN A 19 11.22 -10.85 7.40
CA ASN A 19 9.78 -11.08 7.54
C ASN A 19 9.24 -10.85 8.97
N ARG A 20 9.80 -9.91 9.74
CA ARG A 20 9.43 -9.62 11.14
C ARG A 20 8.33 -8.55 11.28
N MET A 21 7.73 -8.16 10.17
CA MET A 21 6.71 -7.12 10.09
C MET A 21 5.31 -7.68 10.30
N VAL A 22 4.45 -6.94 11.01
CA VAL A 22 3.01 -7.16 11.05
C VAL A 22 2.40 -6.62 9.76
N ARG A 23 1.61 -7.44 9.09
CA ARG A 23 0.93 -7.09 7.83
C ARG A 23 -0.47 -6.54 8.05
N THR A 24 -1.23 -7.16 8.94
CA THR A 24 -2.63 -6.81 9.18
C THR A 24 -3.15 -7.46 10.47
N PHE A 25 -4.40 -7.20 10.81
CA PHE A 25 -5.14 -7.86 11.87
C PHE A 25 -6.28 -8.69 11.26
N ALA A 26 -6.39 -9.96 11.64
CA ALA A 26 -7.36 -10.89 11.08
C ALA A 26 -8.70 -10.83 11.82
N PHE A 27 -9.48 -9.76 11.59
CA PHE A 27 -10.74 -9.47 12.33
C PHE A 27 -11.76 -10.62 12.34
N ASP A 28 -11.81 -11.42 11.28
CA ASP A 28 -12.82 -12.46 11.12
C ASP A 28 -12.32 -13.89 11.41
N GLN A 29 -11.02 -14.05 11.69
CA GLN A 29 -10.42 -15.36 11.95
C GLN A 29 -10.50 -15.71 13.44
N PRO A 30 -10.73 -16.99 13.79
CA PRO A 30 -10.68 -17.44 15.18
C PRO A 30 -9.32 -17.13 15.81
N HIS A 31 -9.34 -16.51 17.00
CA HIS A 31 -8.12 -16.21 17.74
C HIS A 31 -7.49 -17.53 18.24
N PRO A 32 -6.15 -17.72 18.26
CA PRO A 32 -5.53 -18.97 18.68
C PRO A 32 -5.93 -19.46 20.09
N LEU A 33 -6.22 -18.53 21.00
CA LEU A 33 -6.71 -18.84 22.36
C LEU A 33 -8.17 -19.29 22.42
N SER A 34 -8.93 -19.22 21.31
CA SER A 34 -10.33 -19.62 21.29
C SER A 34 -10.53 -21.11 21.60
N GLN A 35 -9.50 -21.94 21.40
CA GLN A 35 -9.53 -23.37 21.76
C GLN A 35 -9.35 -23.61 23.26
N GLN A 36 -8.78 -22.65 23.98
CA GLN A 36 -8.48 -22.77 25.41
C GLN A 36 -9.55 -22.15 26.31
N ILE A 37 -10.43 -21.32 25.75
CA ILE A 37 -11.47 -20.60 26.50
C ILE A 37 -12.84 -21.01 25.96
N GLN A 38 -13.55 -21.82 26.74
CA GLN A 38 -14.91 -22.25 26.39
C GLN A 38 -15.92 -21.11 26.66
N GLY A 39 -16.92 -20.97 25.79
CA GLY A 39 -18.02 -20.01 25.95
C GLY A 39 -17.79 -18.60 25.40
N LEU A 40 -16.60 -18.32 24.83
CA LEU A 40 -16.29 -17.03 24.20
C LEU A 40 -15.89 -17.21 22.73
N SER A 41 -16.52 -16.46 21.81
CA SER A 41 -16.12 -16.41 20.41
C SER A 41 -15.02 -15.36 20.23
N LEU A 42 -13.78 -15.77 20.48
CA LEU A 42 -12.61 -14.91 20.28
C LEU A 42 -12.22 -14.90 18.80
N LYS A 43 -12.22 -13.72 18.19
CA LYS A 43 -11.76 -13.47 16.83
C LYS A 43 -10.64 -12.43 16.84
N GLY A 44 -9.83 -12.42 15.80
CA GLY A 44 -8.71 -11.50 15.70
C GLY A 44 -7.36 -12.18 15.88
N GLY A 45 -6.31 -11.45 15.50
CA GLY A 45 -4.93 -11.88 15.63
C GLY A 45 -4.03 -11.12 14.67
N LEU A 46 -2.80 -10.84 15.10
CA LEU A 46 -1.80 -10.22 14.25
C LEU A 46 -1.35 -11.22 13.17
N VAL A 47 -1.34 -10.77 11.93
CA VAL A 47 -0.81 -11.53 10.79
C VAL A 47 0.58 -11.01 10.48
N TYR A 48 1.57 -11.89 10.58
CA TYR A 48 2.97 -11.55 10.30
C TYR A 48 3.35 -11.84 8.84
N ALA A 49 4.38 -11.16 8.37
CA ALA A 49 5.01 -11.45 7.09
C ALA A 49 5.63 -12.87 7.09
N ASN A 50 5.63 -13.51 5.93
CA ASN A 50 6.23 -14.85 5.73
C ASN A 50 6.73 -15.00 4.29
N ASP A 51 7.35 -16.13 3.96
CA ASP A 51 7.97 -16.31 2.65
C ASP A 51 7.02 -16.23 1.45
N GLY A 52 5.74 -16.54 1.64
CA GLY A 52 4.71 -16.37 0.62
C GLY A 52 4.11 -14.95 0.58
N ASN A 53 4.18 -14.21 1.69
CA ASN A 53 3.53 -12.91 1.85
C ASN A 53 4.43 -11.94 2.64
N LYS A 54 5.44 -11.37 1.97
CA LYS A 54 6.46 -10.50 2.59
C LYS A 54 6.07 -9.03 2.71
N ARG A 55 5.14 -8.58 1.87
CA ARG A 55 4.80 -7.16 1.69
C ARG A 55 3.66 -6.73 2.61
N PHE A 56 3.73 -5.48 3.10
CA PHE A 56 2.74 -4.93 4.03
C PHE A 56 1.32 -4.95 3.42
N PHE A 57 1.16 -4.42 2.21
CA PHE A 57 -0.07 -4.43 1.41
C PHE A 57 0.19 -4.94 -0.02
N PRO A 58 -0.86 -5.32 -0.78
CA PRO A 58 -0.74 -5.58 -2.20
C PRO A 58 -0.30 -4.31 -2.94
N ALA A 59 0.72 -4.40 -3.79
CA ALA A 59 1.18 -3.24 -4.55
C ALA A 59 0.11 -2.81 -5.57
N ASP A 60 -0.25 -1.52 -5.56
CA ASP A 60 -1.09 -0.95 -6.60
C ASP A 60 -0.32 -0.86 -7.93
N ARG A 61 -1.01 -1.15 -9.03
CA ARG A 61 -0.48 -1.14 -10.40
C ARG A 61 -1.27 -0.21 -11.32
N ASN A 62 -2.29 0.49 -10.81
CA ASN A 62 -3.19 1.33 -11.61
C ASN A 62 -2.71 2.79 -11.77
N ASN A 63 -1.51 3.12 -11.30
CA ASN A 63 -0.94 4.48 -11.26
C ASN A 63 -0.49 5.00 -12.65
N PHE A 64 -1.41 5.06 -13.60
CA PHE A 64 -1.19 5.61 -14.94
C PHE A 64 -1.47 7.10 -14.96
N GLN A 65 -0.47 7.89 -15.36
CA GLN A 65 -0.47 9.34 -15.37
C GLN A 65 -0.45 9.87 -16.80
N PRO A 66 -1.62 9.92 -17.48
CA PRO A 66 -1.73 10.52 -18.80
C PRO A 66 -1.56 12.04 -18.73
N ARG A 67 -0.94 12.59 -19.78
CA ARG A 67 -0.72 14.02 -19.96
C ARG A 67 -1.02 14.39 -21.40
N ILE A 68 -1.81 15.43 -21.60
CA ILE A 68 -2.14 15.96 -22.93
C ILE A 68 -1.97 17.48 -22.91
N GLY A 69 -1.35 18.02 -23.94
CA GLY A 69 -1.19 19.46 -24.12
C GLY A 69 -1.35 19.84 -25.57
N ALA A 70 -1.95 20.99 -25.83
CA ALA A 70 -2.13 21.53 -27.16
C ALA A 70 -1.66 22.99 -27.21
N ALA A 71 -1.16 23.38 -28.36
CA ALA A 71 -0.85 24.76 -28.67
C ALA A 71 -1.45 25.13 -30.02
N PHE A 72 -2.16 26.24 -30.06
CA PHE A 72 -2.80 26.76 -31.26
C PHE A 72 -2.30 28.18 -31.53
N LYS A 73 -1.78 28.41 -32.74
CA LYS A 73 -1.33 29.73 -33.17
C LYS A 73 -2.56 30.52 -33.63
N LEU A 74 -2.84 31.64 -32.97
CA LEU A 74 -3.94 32.54 -33.35
C LEU A 74 -3.54 33.45 -34.51
N ASN A 75 -2.30 33.97 -34.49
CA ASN A 75 -1.71 34.81 -35.53
C ASN A 75 -0.17 34.74 -35.42
N ASP A 76 0.57 35.50 -36.24
CA ASP A 76 2.04 35.46 -36.26
C ASP A 76 2.71 35.94 -34.96
N ARG A 77 1.95 36.53 -34.03
CA ARG A 77 2.45 37.07 -32.76
C ARG A 77 1.79 36.45 -31.52
N SER A 78 0.82 35.55 -31.69
CA SER A 78 0.01 35.03 -30.58
C SER A 78 -0.22 33.53 -30.70
N VAL A 79 0.00 32.82 -29.60
CA VAL A 79 -0.23 31.39 -29.45
C VAL A 79 -0.97 31.14 -28.14
N VAL A 80 -2.06 30.38 -28.20
CA VAL A 80 -2.76 29.87 -27.02
C VAL A 80 -2.25 28.47 -26.72
N ARG A 81 -2.01 28.19 -25.44
CA ARG A 81 -1.50 26.90 -24.97
C ARG A 81 -2.35 26.44 -23.80
N GLY A 82 -2.61 25.14 -23.73
CA GLY A 82 -3.32 24.52 -22.62
C GLY A 82 -2.92 23.07 -22.47
N GLY A 83 -3.15 22.50 -21.29
CA GLY A 83 -2.87 21.09 -21.04
C GLY A 83 -3.55 20.58 -19.78
N TYR A 84 -3.63 19.25 -19.68
CA TYR A 84 -4.21 18.51 -18.57
C TYR A 84 -3.35 17.29 -18.26
N ALA A 85 -3.23 16.96 -16.98
CA ALA A 85 -2.44 15.83 -16.51
C ALA A 85 -3.03 15.25 -15.22
N LEU A 86 -3.00 13.92 -15.11
CA LEU A 86 -3.29 13.19 -13.88
C LEU A 86 -1.98 12.79 -13.20
N TYR A 87 -1.95 12.87 -11.86
CA TYR A 87 -0.80 12.49 -11.03
C TYR A 87 -1.28 11.61 -9.88
N PHE A 88 -0.47 10.61 -9.54
CA PHE A 88 -0.68 9.74 -8.39
C PHE A 88 0.42 10.02 -7.38
N LEU A 89 0.06 10.12 -6.11
CA LEU A 89 1.02 10.24 -5.03
C LEU A 89 1.39 8.84 -4.55
N GLY A 90 2.66 8.68 -4.15
CA GLY A 90 3.11 7.43 -3.57
C GLY A 90 2.58 7.22 -2.15
N ALA A 91 2.51 5.95 -1.73
CA ALA A 91 2.13 5.56 -0.38
C ALA A 91 3.36 5.46 0.53
N ASP A 92 3.41 6.25 1.61
CA ASP A 92 4.46 6.16 2.66
C ASP A 92 4.00 5.31 3.85
N GLU A 93 3.23 4.26 3.58
CA GLU A 93 2.79 3.31 4.61
C GLU A 93 3.91 2.30 4.90
N ARG A 94 4.39 2.30 6.14
CA ARG A 94 5.41 1.35 6.61
C ARG A 94 4.75 0.38 7.57
N GLY A 95 4.97 -0.92 7.34
CA GLY A 95 4.46 -1.91 8.27
C GLY A 95 5.21 -1.88 9.59
N GLU A 96 4.48 -2.06 10.67
CA GLU A 96 5.02 -2.02 12.03
C GLU A 96 5.72 -3.35 12.38
N THR A 97 6.76 -3.29 13.22
CA THR A 97 7.48 -4.48 13.71
C THR A 97 7.06 -4.86 15.13
N TYR A 98 6.01 -4.25 15.68
CA TYR A 98 5.55 -4.55 17.04
C TYR A 98 5.09 -6.01 17.14
N GLY A 99 5.73 -6.80 17.98
CA GLY A 99 5.38 -8.20 18.22
C GLY A 99 6.56 -9.17 18.33
N TYR A 100 7.73 -8.83 17.77
CA TYR A 100 8.94 -9.63 17.99
C TYR A 100 9.58 -9.27 19.35
N GLY A 101 9.12 -9.92 20.41
CA GLY A 101 9.70 -9.86 21.75
C GLY A 101 8.95 -8.97 22.74
N ARG A 102 7.75 -9.38 23.16
CA ARG A 102 7.35 -9.14 24.55
C ARG A 102 7.32 -10.48 25.27
N SER A 103 8.26 -10.66 26.20
CA SER A 103 8.06 -11.62 27.29
C SER A 103 6.82 -11.13 28.05
N THR A 104 5.73 -11.89 27.97
CA THR A 104 4.64 -11.72 28.93
C THR A 104 5.13 -12.32 30.25
N PRO A 105 5.25 -11.55 31.33
CA PRO A 105 5.60 -12.09 32.64
C PRO A 105 4.41 -12.81 33.30
N LEU A 106 3.41 -13.25 32.52
CA LEU A 106 2.30 -14.02 33.05
C LEU A 106 2.78 -15.46 33.27
N VAL A 107 3.38 -15.66 34.44
CA VAL A 107 3.52 -17.00 35.03
C VAL A 107 2.15 -17.34 35.61
N ALA A 108 1.60 -18.48 35.19
CA ALA A 108 0.37 -19.04 35.75
C ALA A 108 0.57 -19.51 37.20
#